data_AF-A0A1X0RK00-F1
#
_entry.id   AF-A0A1X0RK00-F1
#
_cell.length_a   1.000
_cell.length_b   1.000
_cell.length_c   1.000
_cell.angle_alpha   90.00
_cell.angle_beta   90.00
_cell.angle_gamma   90.00
#
_symmetry.space_group_name_H-M   'P 1'
#
loop_
_entity.id
_entity.type
_entity.pdbx_description
1 polymer ?
#
loop_
_entity_poly.entity_id
_entity_poly.type
_entity_poly.pdbx_seq_one_letter_code
_entity_poly.pdbx_strand_id
1 'polypeptide(L)'
;MKAVGLDVQAIQDFQTKFMISNLTCPNVDKEVQQLMKKADKLSSLREKYNLHITTSLTFDGDIRKKLEILAAVYKNFVFKKNDVNSWKTMSEWSIIIKLWVNIFEILFEEEDYIRATKEDAAKVLVEAKTILNSLSQYHNLDLQETKNIKVVVGQFCGLKGEFKQIRLVAPGAYMVDKWGGTIKYPINERMVDTFVDKLEQLFVFKDDILKKAENLKGRLLEDDSLFGSQSTTEDQSFLKKKRTT
;
A
#
# COMPACT_ATOMS: atom_id res chain seq x y z
N MET A 1 23.29 21.69 -5.36
CA MET A 1 22.22 22.69 -5.54
C MET A 1 22.23 23.61 -4.33
N LYS A 2 22.79 24.82 -4.47
CA LYS A 2 22.54 25.96 -3.58
C LYS A 2 21.40 26.74 -4.24
N ALA A 3 20.17 26.39 -3.94
CA ALA A 3 19.00 27.16 -4.35
C ALA A 3 18.21 27.44 -3.07
N VAL A 4 18.03 28.73 -2.78
CA VAL A 4 17.49 29.32 -1.54
C VAL A 4 18.46 29.24 -0.36
N GLY A 5 19.14 30.35 -0.07
CA GLY A 5 19.98 30.54 1.12
C GLY A 5 19.15 30.63 2.39
N LEU A 6 18.47 29.53 2.74
CA LEU A 6 17.81 29.39 4.03
C LEU A 6 18.85 29.04 5.08
N ASP A 7 18.83 29.74 6.22
CA ASP A 7 19.67 29.36 7.34
C ASP A 7 19.20 28.01 7.94
N VAL A 8 20.06 27.40 8.75
CA VAL A 8 19.82 26.07 9.34
C VAL A 8 18.56 26.07 10.23
N GLN A 9 18.26 27.18 10.88
CA GLN A 9 17.08 27.34 11.72
C GLN A 9 15.81 27.41 10.87
N ALA A 10 15.82 28.14 9.75
CA ALA A 10 14.71 28.17 8.81
C ALA A 10 14.47 26.79 8.19
N ILE A 11 15.52 26.04 7.85
CA ILE A 11 15.38 24.65 7.37
C ILE A 11 14.77 23.76 8.46
N GLN A 12 15.22 23.87 9.71
CA GLN A 12 14.64 23.14 10.84
C GLN A 12 13.20 23.57 11.14
N ASP A 13 12.88 24.86 11.05
CA ASP A 13 11.54 25.39 11.25
C ASP A 13 10.60 24.97 10.12
N PHE A 14 11.08 24.90 8.87
CA PHE A 14 10.33 24.30 7.77
C PHE A 14 10.14 22.79 7.99
N GLN A 15 11.19 22.06 8.34
CA GLN A 15 11.09 20.62 8.66
C GLN A 15 10.16 20.35 9.85
N THR A 16 10.10 21.25 10.83
CA THR A 16 9.28 21.14 12.04
C THR A 16 7.84 21.60 11.79
N LYS A 17 7.63 22.68 11.05
CA LYS A 17 6.30 23.21 10.67
C LYS A 17 5.60 22.30 9.65
N PHE A 18 6.38 21.57 8.84
CA PHE A 18 5.88 20.61 7.87
C PHE A 18 6.07 19.14 8.30
N MET A 19 6.51 18.91 9.56
CA MET A 19 6.84 17.64 10.21
C MET A 19 6.59 16.39 9.35
N ILE A 20 7.67 16.02 8.67
CA ILE A 20 7.90 14.75 8.01
C ILE A 20 7.97 13.69 9.11
N SER A 21 6.85 13.02 9.37
CA SER A 21 6.91 11.75 10.08
C SER A 21 7.65 10.77 9.18
N ASN A 22 8.96 10.59 9.40
CA ASN A 22 9.69 9.50 8.76
C ASN A 22 8.94 8.21 9.07
N LEU A 23 8.56 7.48 8.02
CA LEU A 23 7.93 6.19 8.17
C LEU A 23 8.83 5.32 9.05
N THR A 24 8.32 4.93 10.21
CA THR A 24 9.02 4.01 11.10
C THR A 24 8.56 2.62 10.73
N CYS A 25 9.42 1.88 10.01
CA CYS A 25 9.16 0.48 9.74
C CYS A 25 9.58 -0.37 10.95
N PRO A 26 8.82 -1.42 11.28
CA PRO A 26 9.28 -2.40 12.25
C PRO A 26 10.55 -3.08 11.75
N ASN A 27 11.29 -3.71 12.68
CA ASN A 27 12.38 -4.59 12.30
C ASN A 27 11.81 -5.85 11.66
N VAL A 28 12.56 -6.41 10.70
CA VAL A 28 12.25 -7.71 10.10
C VAL A 28 12.10 -8.78 11.19
N ASP A 29 11.08 -9.64 11.06
CA ASP A 29 10.82 -10.72 12.02
C ASP A 29 12.06 -11.58 12.24
N LYS A 30 12.28 -11.99 13.50
CA LYS A 30 13.46 -12.78 13.88
C LYS A 30 13.49 -14.11 13.13
N GLU A 31 12.33 -14.70 12.89
CA GLU A 31 12.10 -15.93 12.15
C GLU A 31 12.56 -15.78 10.70
N VAL A 32 12.17 -14.68 10.05
CA VAL A 32 12.59 -14.34 8.67
C VAL A 32 14.10 -14.11 8.62
N GLN A 33 14.67 -13.37 9.58
CA GLN A 33 16.12 -13.16 9.66
C GLN A 33 16.90 -14.47 9.89
N GLN A 34 16.40 -15.37 10.72
CA GLN A 34 17.02 -16.68 10.93
C GLN A 34 16.96 -17.54 9.67
N LEU A 35 15.86 -17.48 8.92
CA LEU A 35 15.71 -18.19 7.65
C LEU A 35 16.62 -17.63 6.56
N MET A 36 16.80 -16.31 6.49
CA MET A 36 17.81 -15.67 5.64
C MET A 36 19.21 -16.22 5.94
N LYS A 37 19.62 -16.25 7.22
CA LYS A 37 20.91 -16.82 7.63
C LYS A 37 21.06 -18.31 7.32
N LYS A 38 19.97 -19.07 7.35
CA LYS A 38 19.97 -20.49 6.93
C LYS A 38 20.12 -20.60 5.42
N ALA A 39 19.41 -19.76 4.66
CA ALA A 39 19.49 -19.71 3.21
C ALA A 39 20.91 -19.37 2.72
N ASP A 40 21.63 -18.48 3.40
CA ASP A 40 23.01 -18.12 3.05
C ASP A 40 24.00 -19.29 3.10
N LYS A 41 23.69 -20.33 3.90
CA LYS A 41 24.51 -21.54 3.98
C LYS A 41 24.24 -22.51 2.84
N LEU A 42 23.18 -22.31 2.07
CA LEU A 42 22.82 -23.16 0.93
C LEU A 42 23.57 -22.70 -0.31
N SER A 43 24.08 -23.67 -1.07
CA SER A 43 24.93 -23.39 -2.23
C SER A 43 24.13 -23.12 -3.50
N SER A 44 22.92 -23.65 -3.63
CA SER A 44 22.09 -23.45 -4.82
C SER A 44 20.88 -22.55 -4.58
N LEU A 45 20.61 -21.69 -5.56
CA LEU A 45 19.38 -20.88 -5.62
C LEU A 45 18.10 -21.72 -5.49
N ARG A 46 18.11 -22.95 -6.01
CA ARG A 46 16.95 -23.86 -5.95
C ARG A 46 16.70 -24.36 -4.54
N GLU A 47 17.74 -24.67 -3.77
CA GLU A 47 17.60 -25.01 -2.37
C GLU A 47 17.09 -23.82 -1.56
N LYS A 48 17.56 -22.59 -1.84
CA LYS A 48 17.05 -21.38 -1.19
C LYS A 48 15.56 -21.15 -1.50
N TYR A 49 15.17 -21.27 -2.76
CA TYR A 49 13.75 -21.24 -3.17
C TYR A 49 12.93 -22.29 -2.41
N ASN A 50 13.38 -23.54 -2.42
CA ASN A 50 12.71 -24.65 -1.76
C ASN A 50 12.59 -24.41 -0.25
N LEU A 51 13.64 -23.91 0.40
CA LEU A 51 13.62 -23.57 1.82
C LEU A 51 12.51 -22.56 2.13
N HIS A 52 12.44 -21.45 1.39
CA HIS A 52 11.45 -20.41 1.66
C HIS A 52 10.02 -20.88 1.38
N ILE A 53 9.77 -21.58 0.27
CA ILE A 53 8.42 -22.03 -0.08
C ILE A 53 7.92 -23.18 0.81
N THR A 54 8.77 -24.11 1.24
CA THR A 54 8.33 -25.17 2.16
C THR A 54 8.15 -24.64 3.57
N THR A 55 9.01 -23.70 3.99
CA THR A 55 8.88 -23.10 5.31
C THR A 55 7.66 -22.20 5.40
N SER A 56 7.25 -21.51 4.31
CA SER A 56 6.04 -20.68 4.35
C SER A 56 4.79 -21.49 4.71
N LEU A 57 4.72 -22.77 4.32
CA LEU A 57 3.62 -23.68 4.69
C LEU A 57 3.54 -24.00 6.19
N THR A 58 4.54 -23.60 6.98
CA THR A 58 4.59 -23.83 8.43
C THR A 58 4.27 -22.58 9.25
N PHE A 59 4.06 -21.45 8.59
CA PHE A 59 3.72 -20.17 9.21
C PHE A 59 2.39 -19.66 8.68
N ASP A 60 1.76 -18.77 9.44
CA ASP A 60 0.55 -18.04 9.06
C ASP A 60 0.81 -16.53 9.03
N GLY A 61 -0.16 -15.77 8.53
CA GLY A 61 -0.16 -14.31 8.53
C GLY A 61 1.02 -13.68 7.78
N ASP A 62 1.57 -12.61 8.34
CA ASP A 62 2.60 -11.81 7.64
C ASP A 62 3.93 -12.54 7.48
N ILE A 63 4.30 -13.42 8.41
CA ILE A 63 5.52 -14.23 8.28
C ILE A 63 5.40 -15.16 7.06
N ARG A 64 4.26 -15.82 6.87
CA ARG A 64 3.97 -16.63 5.67
C ARG A 64 4.15 -15.82 4.40
N LYS A 65 3.50 -14.67 4.33
CA LYS A 65 3.53 -13.76 3.16
C LYS A 65 4.95 -13.27 2.85
N LYS A 66 5.74 -12.91 3.87
CA LYS A 66 7.16 -12.52 3.69
C LYS A 66 7.98 -13.66 3.10
N LEU A 67 7.78 -14.89 3.57
CA LEU A 67 8.49 -16.07 3.06
C LEU A 67 8.06 -16.42 1.63
N GLU A 68 6.79 -16.27 1.28
CA GLU A 68 6.30 -16.47 -0.09
C GLU A 68 6.84 -15.41 -1.05
N ILE A 69 6.93 -14.16 -0.62
CA ILE A 69 7.58 -13.09 -1.41
C ILE A 69 9.06 -13.41 -1.66
N LEU A 70 9.78 -13.87 -0.63
CA LEU A 70 11.16 -14.33 -0.76
C LEU A 70 11.27 -15.53 -1.72
N ALA A 71 10.38 -16.50 -1.60
CA ALA A 71 10.31 -17.63 -2.52
C ALA A 71 10.05 -17.16 -3.96
N ALA A 72 9.16 -16.20 -4.19
CA ALA A 72 8.89 -15.64 -5.50
C ALA A 72 10.12 -14.96 -6.11
N VAL A 73 10.91 -14.24 -5.29
CA VAL A 73 12.20 -13.66 -5.70
C VAL A 73 13.19 -14.77 -6.11
N TYR A 74 13.41 -15.78 -5.27
CA TYR A 74 14.33 -16.87 -5.60
C TYR A 74 13.85 -17.70 -6.79
N LYS A 75 12.54 -17.91 -6.96
CA LYS A 75 11.95 -18.55 -8.14
C LYS A 75 12.35 -17.81 -9.42
N ASN A 76 12.35 -16.48 -9.38
CA ASN A 76 12.81 -15.67 -10.50
C ASN A 76 14.31 -15.87 -10.78
N PHE A 77 15.15 -16.04 -9.76
CA PHE A 77 16.57 -16.35 -9.98
C PHE A 77 16.81 -17.76 -10.53
N VAL A 78 16.09 -18.77 -10.02
CA VAL A 78 16.27 -20.19 -10.38
C VAL A 78 15.82 -20.47 -11.81
N PHE A 79 14.58 -20.10 -12.12
CA PHE A 79 13.91 -20.55 -13.33
C PHE A 79 14.04 -19.57 -14.50
N LYS A 80 14.59 -18.37 -14.27
CA LYS A 80 14.76 -17.33 -15.30
C LYS A 80 16.23 -16.96 -15.51
N LYS A 81 17.13 -17.96 -15.43
CA LYS A 81 18.61 -17.82 -15.50
C LYS A 81 19.17 -17.08 -16.74
N ASN A 82 18.36 -16.76 -17.75
CA ASN A 82 18.75 -15.97 -18.93
C ASN A 82 18.09 -14.56 -19.01
N ASP A 83 17.30 -14.13 -18.01
CA ASP A 83 16.27 -13.12 -18.25
C ASP A 83 16.45 -11.78 -17.50
N VAL A 84 17.36 -11.63 -16.53
CA VAL A 84 17.60 -10.30 -15.91
C VAL A 84 18.09 -9.29 -16.95
N ASN A 85 18.91 -9.73 -17.92
CA ASN A 85 19.27 -8.90 -19.06
C ASN A 85 18.08 -8.67 -20.00
N SER A 86 17.18 -9.64 -20.16
CA SER A 86 15.93 -9.42 -20.91
C SER A 86 15.05 -8.36 -20.25
N TRP A 87 15.09 -8.22 -18.91
CA TRP A 87 14.27 -7.21 -18.22
C TRP A 87 14.68 -5.79 -18.61
N LYS A 88 15.93 -5.58 -19.04
CA LYS A 88 16.38 -4.30 -19.60
C LYS A 88 15.70 -3.96 -20.93
N THR A 89 15.25 -4.97 -21.66
CA THR A 89 14.55 -4.85 -22.95
C THR A 89 13.04 -5.02 -22.84
N MET A 90 12.53 -5.41 -21.66
CA MET A 90 11.09 -5.49 -21.40
C MET A 90 10.51 -4.09 -21.17
N SER A 91 9.26 -3.90 -21.56
CA SER A 91 8.53 -2.68 -21.19
C SER A 91 8.35 -2.61 -19.68
N GLU A 92 8.23 -1.39 -19.14
CA GLU A 92 7.99 -1.18 -17.72
C GLU A 92 6.76 -1.94 -17.23
N TRP A 93 5.71 -1.98 -18.04
CA TRP A 93 4.48 -2.72 -17.75
C TRP A 93 4.70 -4.22 -17.60
N SER A 94 5.46 -4.83 -18.51
CA SER A 94 5.77 -6.25 -18.40
C SER A 94 6.61 -6.57 -17.18
N ILE A 95 7.49 -5.65 -16.76
CA ILE A 95 8.25 -5.79 -15.51
C ILE A 95 7.31 -5.70 -14.30
N ILE A 96 6.36 -4.75 -14.30
CA ILE A 96 5.36 -4.59 -13.24
C ILE A 96 4.52 -5.85 -13.08
N ILE A 97 3.93 -6.34 -14.18
CA ILE A 97 3.13 -7.58 -14.16
C ILE A 97 3.98 -8.77 -13.69
N LYS A 98 5.20 -8.92 -14.22
CA LYS A 98 6.01 -10.12 -13.96
C LYS A 98 6.58 -10.17 -12.54
N LEU A 99 6.81 -9.02 -11.91
CA LEU A 99 7.54 -8.92 -10.64
C LEU A 99 6.70 -8.37 -9.50
N TRP A 100 6.08 -7.20 -9.70
CA TRP A 100 5.37 -6.50 -8.62
C TRP A 100 3.97 -7.04 -8.39
N VAL A 101 3.25 -7.46 -9.42
CA VAL A 101 1.89 -8.02 -9.26
C VAL A 101 1.92 -9.24 -8.34
N ASN A 102 2.85 -10.18 -8.53
CA ASN A 102 2.97 -11.33 -7.62
C ASN A 102 3.22 -10.93 -6.17
N ILE A 103 4.03 -9.88 -5.92
CA ILE A 103 4.26 -9.39 -4.55
C ILE A 103 2.95 -8.86 -3.96
N PHE A 104 2.19 -8.09 -4.74
CA PHE A 104 0.92 -7.52 -4.29
C PHE A 104 -0.16 -8.58 -4.10
N GLU A 105 -0.21 -9.59 -4.97
CA GLU A 105 -1.12 -10.71 -4.81
C GLU A 105 -0.84 -11.48 -3.53
N ILE A 106 0.42 -11.73 -3.19
CA ILE A 106 0.78 -12.37 -1.90
C ILE A 106 0.43 -11.44 -0.73
N LEU A 107 0.71 -10.14 -0.85
CA LEU A 107 0.47 -9.15 0.19
C LEU A 107 -1.02 -9.05 0.54
N PHE A 108 -1.89 -9.10 -0.47
CA PHE A 108 -3.35 -8.93 -0.39
C PHE A 108 -4.15 -10.23 -0.68
N GLU A 109 -3.52 -11.42 -0.57
CA GLU A 109 -4.08 -12.72 -1.01
C GLU A 109 -5.48 -13.04 -0.45
N GLU A 110 -5.84 -12.49 0.70
CA GLU A 110 -7.08 -12.77 1.44
C GLU A 110 -8.15 -11.68 1.27
N GLU A 111 -7.94 -10.73 0.37
CA GLU A 111 -8.69 -9.46 0.32
C GLU A 111 -9.21 -9.18 -1.11
N ASP A 112 -10.55 -9.15 -1.28
CA ASP A 112 -11.24 -8.85 -2.54
C ASP A 112 -11.13 -7.36 -2.95
N TYR A 113 -9.92 -6.81 -3.04
CA TYR A 113 -9.70 -5.44 -3.47
C TYR A 113 -9.46 -5.34 -4.98
N ILE A 114 -10.20 -4.40 -5.57
CA ILE A 114 -10.31 -4.12 -7.00
C ILE A 114 -8.93 -3.98 -7.65
N ARG A 115 -8.65 -4.86 -8.62
CA ARG A 115 -7.52 -4.78 -9.58
C ARG A 115 -7.70 -3.60 -10.54
N ALA A 116 -7.33 -2.40 -10.12
CA ALA A 116 -7.20 -1.27 -11.04
C ALA A 116 -5.78 -0.68 -10.96
N THR A 117 -4.86 -1.24 -11.76
CA THR A 117 -3.52 -0.69 -11.94
C THR A 117 -3.58 0.41 -13.01
N LYS A 118 -3.02 1.59 -12.72
CA LYS A 118 -3.04 2.74 -13.64
C LYS A 118 -1.64 3.20 -14.02
N GLU A 119 -1.55 3.78 -15.22
CA GLU A 119 -0.33 4.36 -15.77
C GLU A 119 -0.21 5.85 -15.41
N ASP A 120 1.03 6.35 -15.31
CA ASP A 120 1.42 7.76 -15.15
C ASP A 120 1.45 8.32 -13.72
N ALA A 121 2.64 8.78 -13.32
CA ALA A 121 2.92 9.39 -12.03
C ALA A 121 2.08 10.65 -11.76
N ALA A 122 1.83 11.48 -12.77
CA ALA A 122 1.02 12.67 -12.63
C ALA A 122 -0.45 12.31 -12.38
N LYS A 123 -0.95 11.27 -13.05
CA LYS A 123 -2.31 10.75 -12.84
C LYS A 123 -2.48 10.17 -11.45
N VAL A 124 -1.50 9.39 -10.96
CA VAL A 124 -1.52 8.85 -9.58
C VAL A 124 -1.61 9.96 -8.53
N LEU A 125 -0.86 11.06 -8.70
CA LEU A 125 -0.91 12.19 -7.78
C LEU A 125 -2.22 12.99 -7.88
N VAL A 126 -2.75 13.18 -9.09
CA VAL A 126 -4.05 13.83 -9.30
C VAL A 126 -5.16 13.01 -8.66
N GLU A 127 -5.16 11.69 -8.83
CA GLU A 127 -6.15 10.81 -8.20
C GLU A 127 -6.07 10.84 -6.68
N ALA A 128 -4.88 10.84 -6.11
CA ALA A 128 -4.74 10.98 -4.66
C ALA A 128 -5.24 12.34 -4.14
N LYS A 129 -5.10 13.42 -4.91
CA LYS A 129 -5.77 14.70 -4.59
C LYS A 129 -7.28 14.57 -4.65
N THR A 130 -7.81 13.93 -5.70
CA THR A 130 -9.25 13.67 -5.85
C THR A 130 -9.78 12.86 -4.67
N ILE A 131 -9.10 11.78 -4.28
CA ILE A 131 -9.45 10.96 -3.12
C ILE A 131 -9.44 11.80 -1.85
N LEU A 132 -8.42 12.63 -1.62
CA LEU A 132 -8.35 13.51 -0.45
C LEU A 132 -9.55 14.47 -0.39
N ASN A 133 -9.91 15.07 -1.52
CA ASN A 133 -11.06 15.97 -1.61
C ASN A 133 -12.37 15.24 -1.38
N SER A 134 -12.54 14.05 -1.99
CA SER A 134 -13.74 13.23 -1.78
C SER A 134 -13.87 12.79 -0.32
N LEU A 135 -12.79 12.41 0.35
CA LEU A 135 -12.79 12.06 1.78
C LEU A 135 -13.17 13.26 2.66
N SER A 136 -12.63 14.44 2.38
CA SER A 136 -12.98 15.68 3.10
C SER A 136 -14.47 16.00 2.96
N GLN A 137 -14.99 15.94 1.73
CA GLN A 137 -16.40 16.22 1.45
C GLN A 137 -17.33 15.17 2.08
N TYR A 138 -17.02 13.89 1.90
CA TYR A 138 -17.84 12.79 2.40
C TYR A 138 -17.91 12.76 3.93
N HIS A 139 -16.82 13.14 4.61
CA HIS A 139 -16.79 13.22 6.07
C HIS A 139 -17.12 14.62 6.63
N ASN A 140 -17.51 15.57 5.77
CA ASN A 140 -17.81 16.95 6.12
C ASN A 140 -16.72 17.60 7.02
N LEU A 141 -15.45 17.33 6.69
CA LEU A 141 -14.32 17.75 7.51
C LEU A 141 -13.97 19.19 7.22
N ASP A 142 -13.69 19.94 8.28
CA ASP A 142 -13.17 21.29 8.12
C ASP A 142 -11.72 21.29 7.58
N LEU A 143 -11.18 22.48 7.31
CA LEU A 143 -9.82 22.62 6.78
C LEU A 143 -8.75 22.09 7.73
N GLN A 144 -8.91 22.26 9.05
CA GLN A 144 -7.93 21.78 10.03
C GLN A 144 -7.99 20.26 10.18
N GLU A 145 -9.18 19.68 10.13
CA GLU A 145 -9.39 18.23 10.13
C GLU A 145 -8.86 17.59 8.85
N THR A 146 -9.14 18.20 7.70
CA THR A 146 -8.67 17.70 6.39
C THR A 146 -7.15 17.71 6.28
N LYS A 147 -6.45 18.67 6.91
CA LYS A 147 -4.97 18.69 6.98
C LYS A 147 -4.39 17.47 7.68
N ASN A 148 -5.16 16.81 8.53
CA ASN A 148 -4.74 15.59 9.23
C ASN A 148 -4.92 14.33 8.38
N ILE A 149 -5.69 14.40 7.27
CA ILE A 149 -5.81 13.28 6.35
C ILE A 149 -4.55 13.16 5.51
N LYS A 150 -4.06 11.91 5.40
CA LYS A 150 -2.94 11.52 4.58
C LYS A 150 -3.40 10.48 3.57
N VAL A 151 -3.16 10.72 2.29
CA VAL A 151 -3.33 9.72 1.22
C VAL A 151 -1.96 9.23 0.81
N VAL A 152 -1.71 7.92 0.95
CA VAL A 152 -0.45 7.29 0.53
C VAL A 152 -0.69 6.59 -0.79
N VAL A 153 0.21 6.82 -1.76
CA VAL A 153 0.17 6.18 -3.08
C VAL A 153 1.48 5.47 -3.35
N GLY A 154 1.38 4.25 -3.89
CA GLY A 154 2.52 3.50 -4.43
C GLY A 154 2.71 3.82 -5.91
N GLN A 155 3.93 4.16 -6.29
CA GLN A 155 4.37 4.36 -7.66
C GLN A 155 5.45 3.32 -8.00
N PHE A 156 5.12 2.42 -8.92
CA PHE A 156 6.02 1.35 -9.36
C PHE A 156 6.42 1.60 -10.81
N CYS A 157 7.72 1.67 -11.06
CA CYS A 157 8.30 1.90 -12.38
C CYS A 157 9.47 0.94 -12.57
N GLY A 158 9.27 -0.04 -13.46
CA GLY A 158 10.23 -1.12 -13.69
C GLY A 158 10.59 -1.85 -12.40
N LEU A 159 11.86 -1.75 -11.99
CA LEU A 159 12.40 -2.44 -10.79
C LEU A 159 12.34 -1.62 -9.51
N LYS A 160 11.69 -0.45 -9.53
CA LYS A 160 11.63 0.47 -8.38
C LYS A 160 10.19 0.72 -7.97
N GLY A 161 9.94 0.60 -6.68
CA GLY A 161 8.72 1.05 -6.03
C GLY A 161 9.04 2.22 -5.11
N GLU A 162 8.23 3.27 -5.18
CA GLU A 162 8.31 4.41 -4.26
C GLU A 162 6.91 4.74 -3.77
N PHE A 163 6.82 5.14 -2.51
CA PHE A 163 5.57 5.60 -1.96
C PHE A 163 5.64 7.10 -1.72
N LYS A 164 4.52 7.76 -1.98
CA LYS A 164 4.36 9.20 -1.76
C LYS A 164 3.15 9.41 -0.88
N GLN A 165 3.26 10.36 0.03
CA GLN A 165 2.15 10.82 0.86
C GLN A 165 1.69 12.17 0.34
N ILE A 166 0.39 12.34 0.18
CA ILE A 166 -0.24 13.61 -0.17
C ILE A 166 -1.07 14.09 1.02
N ARG A 167 -0.96 15.39 1.31
CA ARG A 167 -1.73 16.09 2.34
C ARG A 167 -2.14 17.48 1.88
N LEU A 168 -3.27 17.97 2.37
CA LEU A 168 -3.73 19.34 2.17
C LEU A 168 -2.94 20.25 3.12
N VAL A 169 -2.44 21.39 2.63
CA VAL A 169 -1.75 22.39 3.48
C VAL A 169 -2.50 23.72 3.55
N ALA A 170 -3.25 24.05 2.49
CA ALA A 170 -4.19 25.16 2.43
C ALA A 170 -5.25 24.84 1.36
N PRO A 171 -6.38 25.57 1.27
CA PRO A 171 -7.40 25.33 0.26
C PRO A 171 -6.80 25.29 -1.15
N GLY A 172 -6.98 24.18 -1.87
CA GLY A 172 -6.41 23.96 -3.20
C GLY A 172 -4.89 23.72 -3.26
N ALA A 173 -4.18 23.78 -2.13
CA ALA A 173 -2.74 23.58 -2.05
C ALA A 173 -2.39 22.26 -1.36
N TYR A 174 -1.66 21.40 -2.07
CA TYR A 174 -1.28 20.07 -1.62
C TYR A 174 0.24 19.95 -1.54
N MET A 175 0.70 19.24 -0.53
CA MET A 175 2.09 18.86 -0.38
C MET A 175 2.25 17.37 -0.67
N VAL A 176 3.29 17.03 -1.42
CA VAL A 176 3.63 15.65 -1.77
C VAL A 176 4.99 15.35 -1.18
N ASP A 177 5.03 14.38 -0.27
CA ASP A 177 6.24 13.96 0.43
C ASP A 177 6.58 12.52 0.08
N LYS A 178 7.87 12.16 0.20
CA LYS A 178 8.29 10.77 0.10
C LYS A 178 7.85 10.01 1.35
N TRP A 179 7.19 8.87 1.18
CA TRP A 179 6.79 7.98 2.26
C TRP A 179 7.73 6.78 2.30
N GLY A 180 8.65 6.78 3.27
CA GLY A 180 9.66 5.74 3.40
C GLY A 180 10.77 5.77 2.33
N GLY A 181 11.38 4.62 2.09
CA GLY A 181 12.47 4.43 1.13
C GLY A 181 12.00 4.05 -0.27
N THR A 182 12.96 4.05 -1.21
CA THR A 182 12.76 3.42 -2.52
C THR A 182 12.99 1.93 -2.37
N ILE A 183 12.01 1.12 -2.73
CA ILE A 183 12.09 -0.34 -2.73
C ILE A 183 12.62 -0.77 -4.10
N LYS A 184 13.77 -1.45 -4.13
CA LYS A 184 14.35 -1.98 -5.36
C LYS A 184 14.11 -3.47 -5.43
N TYR A 185 13.46 -3.92 -6.50
CA TYR A 185 13.29 -5.34 -6.74
C TYR A 185 14.68 -6.00 -6.90
N PRO A 186 14.96 -7.11 -6.21
CA PRO A 186 16.28 -7.73 -6.22
C PRO A 186 16.52 -8.41 -7.57
N ILE A 187 17.62 -8.04 -8.23
CA ILE A 187 18.04 -8.64 -9.51
C ILE A 187 19.16 -9.67 -9.35
N ASN A 188 19.68 -9.82 -8.13
CA ASN A 188 20.67 -10.82 -7.74
C ASN A 188 20.57 -11.05 -6.22
N GLU A 189 21.24 -12.10 -5.74
CA GLU A 189 21.20 -12.51 -4.32
C GLU A 189 21.71 -11.43 -3.36
N ARG A 190 22.72 -10.65 -3.76
CA ARG A 190 23.31 -9.61 -2.90
C ARG A 190 22.33 -8.49 -2.56
N MET A 191 21.25 -8.36 -3.33
CA MET A 191 20.21 -7.35 -3.10
C MET A 191 19.05 -7.87 -2.25
N VAL A 192 19.00 -9.17 -1.96
CA VAL A 192 17.86 -9.78 -1.23
C VAL A 192 17.80 -9.23 0.19
N ASP A 193 18.92 -9.13 0.91
CA ASP A 193 18.96 -8.60 2.28
C ASP A 193 18.37 -7.19 2.35
N THR A 194 18.86 -6.29 1.48
CA THR A 194 18.35 -4.92 1.40
C THR A 194 16.89 -4.87 0.98
N PHE A 195 16.43 -5.80 0.13
CA PHE A 195 15.03 -5.89 -0.26
C PHE A 195 14.15 -6.33 0.92
N VAL A 196 14.59 -7.30 1.73
CA VAL A 196 13.88 -7.74 2.93
C VAL A 196 13.74 -6.61 3.95
N ASP A 197 14.79 -5.83 4.18
CA ASP A 197 14.72 -4.65 5.06
C ASP A 197 13.70 -3.62 4.56
N LYS A 198 13.52 -3.51 3.24
CA LYS A 198 12.53 -2.62 2.62
C LYS A 198 11.16 -3.26 2.46
N LEU A 199 11.04 -4.56 2.68
CA LEU A 199 9.79 -5.29 2.56
C LEU A 199 8.81 -4.86 3.65
N GLU A 200 9.31 -4.55 4.85
CA GLU A 200 8.50 -4.06 5.97
C GLU A 200 7.69 -2.80 5.60
N GLN A 201 8.22 -1.95 4.72
CA GLN A 201 7.48 -0.79 4.21
C GLN A 201 6.22 -1.18 3.43
N LEU A 202 6.22 -2.31 2.70
CA LEU A 202 5.03 -2.82 2.03
C LEU A 202 3.98 -3.33 3.02
N PHE A 203 4.41 -3.97 4.11
CA PHE A 203 3.51 -4.47 5.14
C PHE A 203 2.86 -3.32 5.92
N VAL A 204 3.63 -2.29 6.29
CA VAL A 204 3.06 -1.07 6.89
C VAL A 204 2.03 -0.41 5.94
N PHE A 205 2.31 -0.41 4.63
CA PHE A 205 1.37 0.12 3.64
C PHE A 205 0.09 -0.71 3.55
N LYS A 206 0.23 -2.04 3.54
CA LYS A 206 -0.91 -2.98 3.58
C LYS A 206 -1.77 -2.72 4.80
N ASP A 207 -1.18 -2.63 6.00
CA ASP A 207 -1.91 -2.42 7.25
C ASP A 207 -2.65 -1.07 7.26
N ASP A 208 -2.01 -0.01 6.74
CA ASP A 208 -2.65 1.31 6.59
C ASP A 208 -3.86 1.26 5.65
N ILE A 209 -3.79 0.47 4.57
CA ILE A 209 -4.92 0.28 3.65
C ILE A 209 -6.03 -0.51 4.33
N LEU A 210 -5.71 -1.66 4.93
CA LEU A 210 -6.71 -2.54 5.54
C LEU A 210 -7.45 -1.82 6.65
N LYS A 211 -6.73 -1.15 7.55
CA LYS A 211 -7.33 -0.34 8.61
C LYS A 211 -8.28 0.73 8.06
N LYS A 212 -7.89 1.42 6.97
CA LYS A 212 -8.75 2.44 6.36
C LYS A 212 -9.99 1.83 5.72
N ALA A 213 -9.85 0.67 5.09
CA ALA A 213 -10.95 0.03 4.42
C ALA A 213 -11.93 -0.64 5.40
N GLU A 214 -11.44 -1.21 6.51
CA GLU A 214 -12.26 -1.65 7.64
C GLU A 214 -13.04 -0.48 8.25
N ASN A 215 -12.40 0.66 8.49
CA ASN A 215 -13.08 1.87 8.97
C ASN A 215 -14.17 2.33 8.00
N LEU A 216 -13.92 2.28 6.69
CA LEU A 216 -14.91 2.64 5.68
C LEU A 216 -16.09 1.65 5.67
N LYS A 217 -15.80 0.35 5.73
CA LYS A 217 -16.81 -0.71 5.79
C LYS A 217 -17.68 -0.58 7.04
N GLY A 218 -17.08 -0.31 8.21
CA GLY A 218 -17.81 -0.08 9.46
C GLY A 218 -18.80 1.06 9.35
N ARG A 219 -18.38 2.21 8.79
CA ARG A 219 -19.26 3.38 8.60
C ARG A 219 -20.39 3.12 7.60
N LEU A 220 -20.11 2.43 6.49
CA LEU A 220 -21.15 2.05 5.53
C LEU A 220 -22.23 1.16 6.16
N LEU A 221 -21.83 0.26 7.06
CA LEU A 221 -22.77 -0.61 7.79
C LEU A 221 -23.54 0.14 8.91
N GLU A 222 -22.97 1.20 9.48
CA GLU A 222 -23.66 2.08 10.43
C GLU A 222 -24.78 2.89 9.74
N ASP A 223 -24.56 3.40 8.53
CA ASP A 223 -25.56 4.15 7.75
C ASP A 223 -26.81 3.30 7.42
N ASP A 224 -26.64 2.01 7.17
CA ASP A 224 -27.76 1.09 6.93
C ASP A 224 -28.56 0.74 8.21
N SER A 225 -27.99 0.98 9.39
CA SER A 225 -28.64 0.67 10.68
C SER A 225 -29.64 1.74 11.13
N LEU A 226 -29.50 2.98 10.65
CA LEU A 226 -30.40 4.09 10.97
C LEU A 226 -31.60 4.21 10.01
N PHE A 227 -31.61 3.46 8.90
CA PHE A 227 -32.70 3.47 7.92
C PHE A 227 -33.88 2.54 8.30
N GLY A 228 -33.87 1.98 9.51
CA GLY A 228 -34.74 0.86 9.88
C GLY A 228 -35.42 0.96 11.25
N SER A 229 -35.74 2.15 11.78
CA SER A 229 -36.73 2.24 12.87
C SER A 229 -37.32 3.62 13.04
N GLN A 230 -38.34 3.94 12.26
CA GLN A 230 -39.53 4.67 12.72
C GLN A 230 -40.63 4.54 11.67
N SER A 231 -41.27 3.37 11.64
CA SER A 231 -42.62 3.28 11.13
C SER A 231 -43.49 4.11 12.06
N THR A 232 -43.84 5.33 11.68
CA THR A 232 -44.91 6.07 12.35
C THR A 232 -46.21 5.30 12.11
N THR A 233 -46.73 4.68 13.17
CA THR A 233 -48.00 3.97 13.20
C THR A 233 -49.19 4.94 13.18
N GLU A 234 -49.19 5.95 12.32
CA GLU A 234 -50.32 6.88 12.19
C GLU A 234 -50.68 7.08 10.71
N ASP A 235 -51.97 6.87 10.45
CA ASP A 235 -52.73 7.15 9.23
C ASP A 235 -52.65 6.19 8.03
N GLN A 236 -52.94 4.91 8.29
CA GLN A 236 -53.70 4.09 7.33
C GLN A 236 -55.20 4.22 7.56
N SER A 237 -55.82 5.31 7.10
CA SER A 237 -57.29 5.42 7.06
C SER A 237 -57.83 6.10 5.79
N PHE A 238 -57.34 5.71 4.61
CA PHE A 238 -57.96 6.06 3.32
C PHE A 238 -58.48 4.82 2.57
N LEU A 239 -59.38 4.06 3.19
CA LEU A 239 -60.28 3.17 2.46
C LEU A 239 -61.73 3.51 2.79
N LYS A 240 -62.24 4.53 2.10
CA LYS A 240 -63.67 4.88 2.11
C LYS A 240 -64.43 3.86 1.25
N LYS A 241 -65.01 2.89 1.96
CA LYS A 241 -66.25 2.14 1.73
C LYS A 241 -66.99 2.38 0.39
N LYS A 242 -67.24 1.25 -0.30
CA LYS A 242 -68.19 0.95 -1.38
C LYS A 242 -69.39 1.90 -1.55
N ARG A 243 -69.76 2.19 -2.79
CA ARG A 243 -71.16 2.39 -3.19
C ARG A 243 -71.53 1.46 -4.35
N THR A 244 -72.54 0.65 -4.05
CA THR A 244 -73.41 -0.15 -4.89
C THR A 244 -74.29 0.75 -5.76
N THR A 245 -74.46 0.37 -7.02
CA THR A 245 -75.73 0.39 -7.76
C THR A 245 -75.68 -0.70 -8.81
#